data_AF-A0A975FIA7-F1
#
_entry.id   AF-A0A975FIA7-F1
#
_cell.length_a   1.000
_cell.length_b   1.000
_cell.length_c   1.000
_cell.angle_alpha   90.00
_cell.angle_beta   90.00
_cell.angle_gamma   90.00
#
_symmetry.space_group_name_H-M   'P 1'
#
loop_
_entity.id
_entity.type
_entity.pdbx_description
1 polymer ?
#
loop_
_entity_poly.entity_id
_entity_poly.type
_entity_poly.pdbx_seq_one_letter_code
_entity_poly.pdbx_strand_id
1 'polypeptide(L)'
;MIQVKNKLHLLPFFLMSCLGLFILITINPVMAMNDNNLNYQNSINNEINELLLKKQKISKKISHCNKLDLNTINLKQQLKILDQTILNLYQRLADINVLKYINEKIWHYSYERNQVAIKYLSKTYQNTTAEELNNKHQEIIQKIKKLSQKYCDLQYKLNEFYLN
;
A
#
# COMPACT_ATOMS: atom_id res chain seq x y z
N MET A 1 45.51 38.64 5.26
CA MET A 1 44.93 37.40 4.68
C MET A 1 44.59 36.40 5.80
N ILE A 2 43.72 36.80 6.75
CA ILE A 2 43.30 35.97 7.89
C ILE A 2 41.84 36.32 8.20
N GLN A 3 40.86 35.85 7.42
CA GLN A 3 39.44 35.91 7.83
C GLN A 3 38.55 34.77 7.29
N VAL A 4 39.09 33.82 6.51
CA VAL A 4 38.29 32.72 5.93
C VAL A 4 38.25 31.47 6.83
N LYS A 5 39.21 31.30 7.75
CA LYS A 5 39.33 30.08 8.58
C LYS A 5 38.20 29.88 9.61
N ASN A 6 37.59 30.94 10.15
CA ASN A 6 36.57 30.81 11.20
C ASN A 6 35.14 30.57 10.68
N LYS A 7 34.88 30.73 9.37
CA LYS A 7 33.53 30.54 8.80
C LYS A 7 33.26 29.10 8.34
N LEU A 8 34.29 28.28 8.17
CA LEU A 8 34.14 26.88 7.76
C LEU A 8 33.62 25.97 8.89
N HIS A 9 33.85 26.31 10.16
CA HIS A 9 33.37 25.53 11.31
C HIS A 9 31.84 25.59 11.50
N LEU A 10 31.19 26.61 10.94
CA LEU A 10 29.73 26.70 10.90
C LEU A 10 29.12 25.83 9.80
N LEU A 11 29.89 25.48 8.77
CA LEU A 11 29.44 24.65 7.66
C LEU A 11 28.99 23.24 8.09
N PRO A 12 29.74 22.48 8.93
CA PRO A 12 29.27 21.17 9.40
C PRO A 12 28.05 21.28 10.32
N PHE A 13 27.93 22.35 11.12
CA PHE A 13 26.73 22.61 11.93
C PHE A 13 25.51 22.95 11.06
N PHE A 14 25.72 23.71 9.98
CA PHE A 14 24.69 24.02 9.00
C PHE A 14 24.28 22.76 8.20
N LEU A 15 25.25 21.95 7.77
CA LEU A 15 25.00 20.67 7.10
C LEU A 15 24.26 19.69 8.01
N MET A 16 24.64 19.58 9.29
CA MET A 16 23.94 18.70 10.24
C MET A 16 22.54 19.19 10.60
N SER A 17 22.31 20.50 10.65
CA SER A 17 20.96 21.04 10.84
C SER A 17 20.09 20.85 9.60
N CYS A 18 20.64 21.02 8.39
CA CYS A 18 19.95 20.67 7.14
C CYS A 18 19.68 19.16 7.04
N LEU A 19 20.61 18.30 7.46
CA LEU A 19 20.43 16.84 7.54
C LEU A 19 19.38 16.45 8.58
N GLY A 20 19.38 17.09 9.75
CA GLY A 20 18.36 16.89 10.80
C GLY A 20 16.95 17.31 10.34
N LEU A 21 16.84 18.43 9.61
CA LEU A 21 15.60 18.83 8.93
C LEU A 21 15.22 17.86 7.81
N PHE A 22 16.20 17.35 7.06
CA PHE A 22 15.98 16.31 6.07
C PHE A 22 15.37 15.06 6.71
N ILE A 23 15.91 14.62 7.85
CA ILE A 23 15.41 13.48 8.61
C ILE A 23 13.97 13.73 9.07
N LEU A 24 13.66 14.89 9.67
CA LEU A 24 12.29 15.25 10.07
C LEU A 24 11.29 15.27 8.90
N ILE A 25 11.73 15.68 7.71
CA ILE A 25 10.91 15.71 6.49
C ILE A 25 10.84 14.32 5.82
N THR A 26 11.78 13.41 6.03
CA THR A 26 11.87 12.14 5.26
C THR A 26 11.48 10.87 6.02
N ILE A 27 11.22 10.90 7.33
CA ILE A 27 10.90 9.70 8.14
C ILE A 27 9.57 8.99 7.77
N ASN A 28 8.78 9.49 6.82
CA ASN A 28 7.80 8.61 6.16
C ASN A 28 8.42 8.21 4.83
N PRO A 29 9.18 7.10 4.76
CA PRO A 29 9.53 6.55 3.47
C PRO A 29 8.20 6.39 2.73
N VAL A 30 8.10 7.02 1.56
CA VAL A 30 7.19 6.55 0.54
C VAL A 30 7.43 5.05 0.49
N MET A 31 6.45 4.24 0.89
CA MET A 31 6.59 2.80 0.78
C MET A 31 6.66 2.54 -0.72
N ALA A 32 7.87 2.27 -1.21
CA ALA A 32 8.03 1.75 -2.55
C ALA A 32 7.18 0.48 -2.56
N MET A 33 6.12 0.48 -3.39
CA MET A 33 5.24 -0.66 -3.48
C MET A 33 6.11 -1.83 -3.93
N ASN A 34 6.10 -2.92 -3.17
CA ASN A 34 6.91 -4.07 -3.51
C ASN A 34 6.47 -4.60 -4.88
N ASP A 35 7.38 -4.67 -5.86
CA ASP A 35 7.13 -5.20 -7.21
C ASP A 35 6.55 -6.63 -7.17
N ASN A 36 6.81 -7.37 -6.09
CA ASN A 36 6.19 -8.67 -5.83
C ASN A 36 4.66 -8.63 -5.85
N ASN A 37 4.03 -7.50 -5.50
CA ASN A 37 2.57 -7.38 -5.49
C ASN A 37 1.97 -7.36 -6.91
N LEU A 38 2.70 -6.89 -7.94
CA LEU A 38 2.26 -6.94 -9.34
C LEU A 38 2.33 -8.36 -9.89
N ASN A 39 3.45 -9.04 -9.67
CA ASN A 39 3.61 -10.45 -10.06
C ASN A 39 2.58 -11.35 -9.37
N TYR A 40 2.27 -11.05 -8.11
CA TYR A 40 1.26 -11.77 -7.35
C TYR A 40 -0.16 -11.58 -7.89
N GLN A 41 -0.54 -10.36 -8.28
CA GLN A 41 -1.85 -10.13 -8.89
C GLN A 41 -2.04 -10.95 -10.17
N ASN A 42 -1.01 -11.03 -11.01
CA ASN A 42 -1.04 -11.85 -12.22
C ASN A 42 -1.16 -13.35 -11.89
N SER A 43 -0.44 -13.81 -10.86
CA SER A 43 -0.54 -15.19 -10.37
C SER A 43 -1.96 -15.54 -9.94
N ILE A 44 -2.59 -14.69 -9.11
CA ILE A 44 -3.97 -14.91 -8.65
C ILE A 44 -4.96 -14.93 -9.82
N ASN A 45 -4.81 -14.01 -10.78
CA ASN A 45 -5.68 -13.98 -11.96
C ASN A 45 -5.60 -15.27 -12.78
N ASN A 46 -4.38 -15.81 -12.95
CA ASN A 46 -4.17 -17.08 -13.64
C ASN A 46 -4.83 -18.24 -12.88
N GLU A 47 -4.67 -18.29 -11.56
CA GLU A 47 -5.28 -19.31 -10.71
C GLU A 47 -6.83 -19.26 -10.80
N ILE A 48 -7.42 -18.07 -10.73
CA ILE A 48 -8.88 -17.89 -10.92
C ILE A 48 -9.33 -18.44 -12.27
N ASN A 49 -8.61 -18.13 -13.35
CA ASN A 49 -8.95 -18.61 -14.70
C ASN A 49 -8.92 -20.15 -14.78
N GLU A 50 -7.90 -20.79 -14.20
CA GLU A 50 -7.83 -22.25 -14.13
C GLU A 50 -8.99 -22.86 -13.33
N LEU A 51 -9.32 -22.28 -12.18
CA LEU A 51 -10.41 -22.75 -11.33
C LEU A 51 -11.78 -22.56 -12.02
N LEU A 52 -11.98 -21.49 -12.78
CA LEU A 52 -13.19 -21.29 -13.58
C LEU A 52 -13.33 -22.33 -14.68
N LEU A 53 -12.24 -22.68 -15.38
CA LEU A 53 -12.26 -23.77 -16.36
C LEU A 53 -12.58 -25.12 -15.70
N LYS A 54 -12.02 -25.38 -14.52
CA LYS A 54 -12.31 -26.60 -13.74
C LYS A 54 -13.79 -26.63 -13.31
N LYS A 55 -14.34 -25.51 -12.84
CA LYS A 55 -15.75 -25.34 -12.49
C LYS A 55 -16.67 -25.65 -13.68
N GLN A 56 -16.33 -25.15 -14.86
CA GLN A 56 -17.08 -25.43 -16.09
C GLN A 56 -17.06 -26.93 -16.44
N LYS A 57 -15.89 -27.59 -16.34
CA LYS A 57 -15.76 -29.04 -16.59
C LYS A 57 -16.63 -29.86 -15.63
N ILE A 58 -16.61 -29.54 -14.33
CA ILE A 58 -17.43 -30.24 -13.33
C ILE A 58 -18.92 -29.98 -13.57
N SER A 59 -19.31 -28.75 -13.90
CA SER A 59 -20.71 -28.42 -14.21
C SER A 59 -21.23 -29.22 -15.40
N LYS A 60 -20.42 -29.37 -16.46
CA LYS A 60 -20.75 -30.23 -17.60
C LYS A 60 -20.91 -31.70 -17.19
N LYS A 61 -20.01 -32.22 -16.33
CA LYS A 61 -20.12 -33.60 -15.80
C LYS A 61 -21.41 -33.80 -15.00
N ILE A 62 -21.77 -32.86 -14.12
CA ILE A 62 -23.01 -32.91 -13.35
C ILE A 62 -24.22 -32.93 -14.29
N SER A 63 -24.25 -32.06 -15.30
CA SER A 63 -25.33 -32.05 -16.28
C SER A 63 -25.46 -33.39 -16.99
N HIS A 64 -24.35 -34.02 -17.37
CA HIS A 64 -24.37 -35.36 -17.98
C HIS A 64 -24.84 -36.45 -17.02
N CYS A 65 -24.34 -36.47 -15.78
CA CYS A 65 -24.80 -37.41 -14.74
C CYS A 65 -26.29 -37.27 -14.45
N ASN A 66 -26.81 -36.03 -14.37
CA ASN A 66 -28.23 -35.78 -14.14
C ASN A 66 -29.11 -36.32 -15.29
N LYS A 67 -28.63 -36.27 -16.55
CA LYS A 67 -29.36 -36.86 -17.69
C LYS A 67 -29.45 -38.39 -17.62
N LEU A 68 -28.57 -39.01 -16.84
CA LEU A 68 -28.48 -40.46 -16.65
C LEU A 68 -29.01 -40.88 -15.28
N ASP A 69 -29.66 -39.97 -14.52
CA ASP A 69 -30.13 -40.17 -13.15
C ASP A 69 -29.04 -40.70 -12.19
N LEU A 70 -27.78 -40.32 -12.41
CA LEU A 70 -26.65 -40.69 -11.58
C LEU A 70 -26.46 -39.73 -10.39
N ASN A 71 -25.92 -40.26 -9.29
CA ASN A 71 -25.62 -39.46 -8.10
C ASN A 71 -24.51 -38.41 -8.38
N THR A 72 -24.79 -37.15 -8.04
CA THR A 72 -23.87 -36.00 -8.24
C THR A 72 -23.37 -35.35 -6.96
N ILE A 73 -23.62 -35.92 -5.78
CA ILE A 73 -23.30 -35.32 -4.46
C ILE A 73 -21.82 -34.88 -4.38
N ASN A 74 -20.89 -35.78 -4.71
CA ASN A 74 -19.46 -35.47 -4.64
C ASN A 74 -19.05 -34.34 -5.60
N LEU A 75 -19.63 -34.29 -6.81
CA LEU A 75 -19.35 -33.24 -7.79
C LEU A 75 -19.91 -31.88 -7.33
N LYS A 76 -21.09 -31.86 -6.72
CA LYS A 76 -21.69 -30.66 -6.13
C LYS A 76 -20.86 -30.14 -4.96
N GLN A 77 -20.33 -31.03 -4.12
CA GLN A 77 -19.42 -30.65 -3.04
C GLN A 77 -18.11 -30.06 -3.58
N GLN A 78 -17.54 -30.64 -4.64
CA GLN A 78 -16.38 -30.06 -5.32
C GLN A 78 -16.66 -28.66 -5.88
N LEU A 79 -17.84 -28.44 -6.48
CA LEU A 79 -18.23 -27.10 -6.94
C LEU A 79 -18.28 -26.10 -5.78
N LYS A 80 -18.89 -26.48 -4.65
CA LYS A 80 -18.98 -25.60 -3.48
C LYS A 80 -17.59 -25.19 -2.95
N ILE A 81 -16.65 -26.14 -2.93
CA ILE A 81 -15.26 -25.86 -2.55
C ILE A 81 -14.62 -24.89 -3.55
N LEU A 82 -14.75 -25.16 -4.85
CA LEU A 82 -14.21 -24.27 -5.89
C LEU A 82 -14.79 -22.85 -5.81
N ASP A 83 -16.09 -22.72 -5.58
CA ASP A 83 -16.76 -21.43 -5.44
C ASP A 83 -16.19 -20.65 -4.25
N GLN A 84 -15.97 -21.31 -3.12
CA GLN A 84 -15.36 -20.68 -1.95
C GLN A 84 -13.90 -20.27 -2.23
N THR A 85 -13.12 -21.12 -2.88
CA THR A 85 -11.72 -20.81 -3.25
C THR A 85 -11.67 -19.59 -4.17
N ILE A 86 -12.50 -19.57 -5.23
CA ILE A 86 -12.57 -18.45 -6.18
C ILE A 86 -12.98 -17.15 -5.46
N LEU A 87 -13.98 -17.21 -4.57
CA LEU A 87 -14.41 -16.05 -3.78
C LEU A 87 -13.26 -15.50 -2.92
N ASN A 88 -12.51 -16.38 -2.26
CA ASN A 88 -11.35 -15.98 -1.44
C ASN A 88 -10.25 -15.33 -2.30
N LEU A 89 -10.00 -15.82 -3.51
CA LEU A 89 -9.03 -15.21 -4.43
C LEU A 89 -9.48 -13.82 -4.90
N TYR A 90 -10.76 -13.61 -5.21
CA TYR A 90 -11.28 -12.28 -5.52
C TYR A 90 -11.17 -11.31 -4.34
N GLN A 91 -11.41 -11.79 -3.12
CA GLN A 91 -11.20 -10.99 -1.90
C GLN A 91 -9.74 -10.55 -1.77
N ARG A 92 -8.78 -11.45 -2.03
CA ARG A 92 -7.33 -11.12 -2.03
C ARG A 92 -6.99 -10.08 -3.09
N LEU A 93 -7.55 -10.17 -4.29
CA LEU A 93 -7.37 -9.15 -5.34
C LEU A 93 -7.90 -7.78 -4.90
N ALA A 94 -9.07 -7.74 -4.26
CA ALA A 94 -9.62 -6.50 -3.72
C ALA A 94 -8.70 -5.90 -2.65
N ASP A 95 -8.20 -6.72 -1.73
CA ASP A 95 -7.25 -6.30 -0.69
C ASP A 95 -5.95 -5.72 -1.31
N ILE A 96 -5.40 -6.33 -2.38
CA ILE A 96 -4.23 -5.80 -3.12
C ILE A 96 -4.53 -4.41 -3.71
N ASN A 97 -5.72 -4.22 -4.30
CA ASN A 97 -6.12 -2.93 -4.87
C ASN A 97 -6.27 -1.85 -3.80
N VAL A 98 -6.79 -2.21 -2.62
CA VAL A 98 -6.83 -1.31 -1.46
C VAL A 98 -5.42 -0.92 -1.02
N LEU A 99 -4.49 -1.88 -1.00
CA LEU A 99 -3.08 -1.66 -0.70
C LEU A 99 -2.43 -0.66 -1.66
N LYS A 100 -2.66 -0.81 -2.98
CA LYS A 100 -2.24 0.14 -4.01
C LYS A 100 -2.75 1.54 -3.72
N TYR A 101 -4.05 1.66 -3.49
CA TYR A 101 -4.69 2.94 -3.22
C TYR A 101 -4.13 3.62 -1.96
N ILE A 102 -3.95 2.88 -0.87
CA ILE A 102 -3.36 3.41 0.37
C ILE A 102 -1.96 3.96 0.07
N ASN A 103 -1.16 3.23 -0.71
CA ASN A 103 0.19 3.66 -1.04
C ASN A 103 0.21 4.96 -1.86
N GLU A 104 -0.65 5.07 -2.88
CA GLU A 104 -0.81 6.30 -3.66
C GLU A 104 -1.21 7.49 -2.78
N LYS A 105 -2.10 7.27 -1.81
CA LYS A 105 -2.49 8.32 -0.85
C LYS A 105 -1.35 8.74 0.07
N ILE A 106 -0.56 7.79 0.56
CA ILE A 106 0.65 8.09 1.35
C ILE A 106 1.61 8.94 0.52
N TRP A 107 1.84 8.59 -0.75
CA TRP A 107 2.70 9.35 -1.65
C TRP A 107 2.19 10.78 -1.84
N HIS A 108 0.90 10.93 -2.15
CA HIS A 108 0.27 12.24 -2.35
C HIS A 108 0.38 13.13 -1.11
N TYR A 109 0.07 12.60 0.08
CA TYR A 109 0.19 13.35 1.32
C TYR A 109 1.65 13.68 1.67
N SER A 110 2.59 12.78 1.35
CA SER A 110 4.01 13.05 1.55
C SER A 110 4.50 14.21 0.67
N TYR A 111 4.03 14.27 -0.58
CA TYR A 111 4.26 15.41 -1.45
C TYR A 111 3.64 16.70 -0.88
N GLU A 112 2.37 16.66 -0.47
CA GLU A 112 1.69 17.83 0.11
C GLU A 112 2.42 18.34 1.36
N ARG A 113 2.84 17.44 2.26
CA ARG A 113 3.63 17.77 3.45
C ARG A 113 4.90 18.54 3.08
N ASN A 114 5.61 18.08 2.05
CA ASN A 114 6.84 18.73 1.60
C ASN A 114 6.57 20.13 1.03
N GLN A 115 5.47 20.31 0.29
CA GLN A 115 5.05 21.64 -0.20
C GLN A 115 4.72 22.60 0.95
N VAL A 116 4.05 22.11 2.00
CA VAL A 116 3.76 22.90 3.21
C VAL A 116 5.06 23.29 3.93
N ALA A 117 6.01 22.35 4.06
CA ALA A 117 7.31 22.61 4.68
C ALA A 117 8.12 23.67 3.91
N ILE A 118 8.15 23.60 2.58
CA ILE A 118 8.81 24.61 1.73
C ILE A 118 8.18 26.00 1.94
N LYS A 119 6.84 26.08 1.96
CA LYS A 119 6.12 27.34 2.21
C LYS A 119 6.38 27.90 3.60
N TYR A 120 6.53 27.04 4.60
CA TYR A 120 6.87 27.43 5.96
C TYR A 120 8.28 28.03 6.01
N LEU A 121 9.26 27.39 5.37
CA LEU A 121 10.65 27.83 5.33
C LEU A 121 10.87 29.11 4.49
N SER A 122 10.04 29.35 3.48
CA SER A 122 10.18 30.51 2.59
C SER A 122 9.54 31.80 3.10
N LYS A 123 8.75 31.75 4.18
CA LYS A 123 8.08 32.93 4.74
C LYS A 123 9.00 33.72 5.66
N THR A 124 9.10 35.02 5.41
CA THR A 124 9.64 36.01 6.35
C THR A 124 8.58 36.37 7.40
N TYR A 125 8.79 35.90 8.63
CA TYR A 125 8.10 36.20 9.89
C TYR A 125 6.75 36.97 9.80
N GLN A 126 5.66 36.23 9.56
CA GLN A 126 4.32 36.61 10.01
C GLN A 126 3.77 35.45 10.86
N ASN A 127 3.59 35.68 12.17
CA ASN A 127 3.34 34.63 13.16
C ASN A 127 2.06 33.81 12.88
N THR A 128 0.96 34.45 12.49
CA THR A 128 -0.34 33.78 12.31
C THR A 128 -0.31 32.75 11.17
N THR A 129 0.36 33.04 10.06
CA THR A 129 0.40 32.07 8.95
C THR A 129 1.46 30.98 9.15
N ALA A 130 2.46 31.20 10.00
CA ALA A 130 3.42 30.16 10.37
C ALA A 130 2.74 29.06 11.21
N GLU A 131 1.89 29.46 12.16
CA GLU A 131 1.11 28.54 12.98
C GLU A 131 0.11 27.70 12.15
N GLU A 132 -0.63 28.33 11.24
CA GLU A 132 -1.53 27.63 10.31
C GLU A 132 -0.81 26.57 9.46
N LEU A 133 0.37 26.91 8.92
CA LEU A 133 1.18 25.99 8.14
C LEU A 133 1.72 24.83 8.98
N ASN A 134 2.13 25.09 10.23
CA ASN A 134 2.55 24.05 11.15
C ASN A 134 1.39 23.10 11.51
N ASN A 135 0.21 23.64 11.83
CA ASN A 135 -0.98 22.83 12.10
C ASN A 135 -1.34 21.94 10.91
N LYS A 136 -1.35 22.52 9.70
CA LYS A 136 -1.57 21.76 8.46
C LYS A 136 -0.51 20.66 8.26
N HIS A 137 0.76 20.96 8.53
CA HIS A 137 1.85 19.98 8.43
C HIS A 137 1.62 18.80 9.39
N GLN A 138 1.25 19.07 10.65
CA GLN A 138 0.96 18.04 11.66
C GLN A 138 -0.25 17.18 11.27
N GLU A 139 -1.32 17.79 10.76
CA GLU A 139 -2.49 17.04 10.27
C GLU A 139 -2.13 16.05 9.17
N ILE A 140 -1.28 16.47 8.22
CA ILE A 140 -0.84 15.60 7.12
C ILE A 140 0.01 14.45 7.67
N ILE A 141 0.91 14.70 8.63
CA ILE A 141 1.69 13.64 9.29
C ILE A 141 0.77 12.59 9.92
N GLN A 142 -0.27 13.02 10.63
CA GLN A 142 -1.23 12.10 11.25
C GLN A 142 -2.00 11.27 10.22
N LYS A 143 -2.38 11.87 9.09
CA LYS A 143 -3.01 11.14 7.98
C LYS A 143 -2.08 10.06 7.42
N ILE A 144 -0.81 10.40 7.17
CA ILE A 144 0.17 9.43 6.68
C ILE A 144 0.35 8.29 7.69
N LYS A 145 0.55 8.60 8.98
CA LYS A 145 0.75 7.58 10.03
C LYS A 145 -0.42 6.58 10.08
N LYS A 146 -1.67 7.07 10.04
CA LYS A 146 -2.86 6.22 10.02
C LYS A 146 -2.92 5.33 8.78
N LEU A 147 -2.56 5.85 7.62
CA LEU A 147 -2.53 5.08 6.37
C LEU A 147 -1.41 4.05 6.36
N SER A 148 -0.21 4.40 6.84
CA SER A 148 0.91 3.47 6.95
C SER A 148 0.59 2.30 7.87
N GLN A 149 -0.09 2.54 9.00
CA GLN A 149 -0.56 1.44 9.85
C GLN A 149 -1.51 0.50 9.10
N LYS A 150 -2.54 1.07 8.43
CA LYS A 150 -3.49 0.28 7.63
C LYS A 150 -2.79 -0.51 6.52
N TYR A 151 -1.78 0.07 5.88
CA TYR A 151 -0.96 -0.63 4.89
C TYR A 151 -0.30 -1.86 5.52
N CYS A 152 0.39 -1.69 6.64
CA CYS A 152 1.11 -2.78 7.32
C CYS A 152 0.15 -3.90 7.74
N ASP A 153 -1.00 -3.56 8.33
CA ASP A 153 -1.99 -4.53 8.77
C ASP A 153 -2.54 -5.34 7.58
N LEU A 154 -2.84 -4.67 6.47
CA LEU A 154 -3.36 -5.31 5.26
C LEU A 154 -2.30 -6.17 4.56
N GLN A 155 -1.05 -5.71 4.54
CA GLN A 155 0.08 -6.47 3.99
C GLN A 155 0.33 -7.73 4.83
N TYR A 156 0.26 -7.63 6.16
CA TYR A 156 0.37 -8.78 7.06
C TYR A 156 -0.72 -9.81 6.79
N LYS A 157 -1.99 -9.37 6.73
CA LYS A 157 -3.13 -10.22 6.38
C LYS A 157 -2.92 -10.93 5.03
N LEU A 158 -2.44 -10.22 4.01
CA LEU A 158 -2.17 -10.83 2.71
C LEU A 158 -1.04 -11.86 2.76
N ASN A 159 -0.01 -11.63 3.58
CA ASN A 159 1.13 -12.52 3.73
C ASN A 159 0.77 -13.83 4.47
N GLU A 160 -0.15 -13.79 5.45
CA GLU A 160 -0.65 -15.00 6.12
C GLU A 160 -1.28 -16.01 5.14
N PHE A 161 -1.90 -15.53 4.06
CA PHE A 161 -2.46 -16.38 3.01
C PHE A 161 -1.41 -17.03 2.09
N TYR A 162 -0.12 -16.71 2.21
CA TYR A 162 0.95 -17.38 1.46
C TYR A 162 1.65 -18.50 2.22
N LEU A 163 1.52 -18.52 3.55
CA LEU A 163 2.22 -19.47 4.42
C LEU A 163 1.36 -20.70 4.76
N ASN A 164 0.10 -20.73 4.32
CA ASN A 164 -0.83 -21.85 4.44
C ASN A 164 -1.21 -22.37 3.05
#